data_AF-A0A9P1DXP4-F1
#
_entry.id   AF-A0A9P1DXP4-F1
#
_cell.length_a   1.000
_cell.length_b   1.000
_cell.length_c   1.000
_cell.angle_alpha   90.00
_cell.angle_beta   90.00
_cell.angle_gamma   90.00
#
_symmetry.space_group_name_H-M   'P 1'
#
loop_
_entity.id
_entity.type
_entity.pdbx_description
1 polymer ?
#
loop_
_entity_poly.entity_id
_entity_poly.type
_entity_poly.pdbx_seq_one_letter_code
_entity_poly.pdbx_strand_id
1 'polypeptide(L)'
;MWIFIFFLVASHVEQSAARQCLDHAVPEGQRLNVTLDGVSVPIGIASGNWNSVELVSKIFGILVSEVVGYHVVDGLEQGSAEMIYRLSGCPPSMQSINECWKSPRRFHFALETWEDTVTAAWDATFREMGQFAPVNLGSGGYAGYDGMYILERARAESQAHTGMLLTYYSNFNATWFHPETYCAQVQHILAERVLTCSEAVNLLHPEYGQEYLDATGDLGGIEDAGNGSIRLKCWKDRWWVAPACRNNDVDVERCVAVVTSGAGWGLHFMIQQAFWHNMPLAFATAISEQYISINREFQSVLYWWTPDETFVLQKGMPLVFPPHSVSEYKAGIYASAPRRRSLFKWSAAGMDIVADRAYGLASNLNIGESDISNLLLLHAQNLQDDGATEIWDTACQWLKENTNAWKSWVPDQTVCAVGKGLVDLQGNFVMQREQAVNCGVCPPGFASQKEGATRVCSPCEPGFYQNSFRASSCTACELGSIASEPGSETCRPCSLGSFANRTGQSTCHRCGAKETESAQWTTSLEVNSGSDGSSRWIQVQGASSADYCACVQGTFLFEDRCKACTEGANCPGSNQLE
;
A
#
# COMPACT_ATOMS: atom_id res chain seq x y z
N MET A 1 33.57 4.37 -30.27
CA MET A 1 33.05 5.51 -31.08
C MET A 1 31.56 5.33 -31.17
N TRP A 2 30.83 6.23 -30.54
CA TRP A 2 29.40 6.16 -30.24
C TRP A 2 28.54 6.40 -31.47
N ILE A 3 27.43 5.65 -31.62
CA ILE A 3 26.23 6.12 -32.32
C ILE A 3 25.03 5.74 -31.44
N PHE A 4 24.63 6.68 -30.58
CA PHE A 4 23.33 6.68 -29.92
C PHE A 4 22.30 7.16 -30.95
N ILE A 5 21.40 6.27 -31.39
CA ILE A 5 20.19 6.66 -32.10
C ILE A 5 19.17 7.02 -31.02
N PHE A 6 19.01 8.31 -30.78
CA PHE A 6 17.84 8.86 -30.09
C PHE A 6 16.60 8.59 -30.94
N PHE A 7 15.82 7.55 -30.59
CA PHE A 7 14.42 7.52 -30.99
C PHE A 7 13.65 8.49 -30.09
N LEU A 8 13.30 9.63 -30.68
CA LEU A 8 12.23 10.50 -30.20
C LEU A 8 10.97 9.64 -30.04
N VAL A 9 10.56 9.39 -28.80
CA VAL A 9 9.21 8.90 -28.48
C VAL A 9 8.25 10.05 -28.78
N ALA A 10 7.83 10.13 -30.04
CA ALA A 10 6.68 10.92 -30.42
C ALA A 10 5.45 10.20 -29.85
N SER A 11 4.83 10.83 -28.84
CA SER A 11 3.53 10.47 -28.29
C SER A 11 2.51 10.22 -29.40
N HIS A 12 2.34 8.96 -29.77
CA HIS A 12 1.18 8.51 -30.52
C HIS A 12 0.08 8.29 -29.50
N VAL A 13 -0.67 9.36 -29.23
CA VAL A 13 -2.04 9.22 -28.71
C VAL A 13 -2.88 8.74 -29.90
N GLU A 14 -2.81 7.46 -30.21
CA GLU A 14 -3.86 6.82 -30.98
C GLU A 14 -5.09 6.77 -30.07
N GLN A 15 -6.13 7.50 -30.45
CA GLN A 15 -7.46 7.38 -29.84
C GLN A 15 -8.02 5.99 -30.17
N SER A 16 -7.60 4.97 -29.42
CA SER A 16 -8.40 3.75 -29.32
C SER A 16 -9.69 4.13 -28.62
N ALA A 17 -10.84 3.89 -29.24
CA ALA A 17 -12.13 3.97 -28.55
C ALA A 17 -12.01 3.19 -27.23
N ALA A 18 -12.32 3.83 -26.09
CA ALA A 18 -12.11 3.22 -24.79
C ALA A 18 -12.78 1.84 -24.73
N ARG A 19 -11.96 0.81 -24.60
CA ARG A 19 -12.39 -0.58 -24.52
C ARG A 19 -13.21 -0.76 -23.26
N GLN A 20 -14.48 -1.16 -23.42
CA GLN A 20 -15.41 -1.39 -22.32
C GLN A 20 -15.53 -2.89 -22.04
N CYS A 21 -15.47 -3.27 -20.76
CA CYS A 21 -15.66 -4.65 -20.33
C CYS A 21 -17.11 -4.97 -19.97
N LEU A 22 -17.69 -4.23 -19.02
CA LEU A 22 -18.98 -4.53 -18.36
C LEU A 22 -20.15 -3.81 -19.05
N ASP A 23 -21.32 -4.45 -19.06
CA ASP A 23 -22.51 -3.92 -19.78
C ASP A 23 -23.08 -2.63 -19.16
N HIS A 24 -22.88 -2.42 -17.86
CA HIS A 24 -23.36 -1.24 -17.11
C HIS A 24 -22.22 -0.35 -16.63
N ALA A 25 -21.18 -0.21 -17.45
CA ALA A 25 -20.03 0.62 -17.14
C ALA A 25 -20.39 2.11 -17.04
N VAL A 26 -19.78 2.82 -16.09
CA VAL A 26 -19.75 4.29 -16.07
C VAL A 26 -19.07 4.76 -17.37
N PRO A 27 -19.78 5.55 -18.20
CA PRO A 27 -19.24 6.04 -19.47
C PRO A 27 -17.96 6.84 -19.24
N GLU A 28 -17.00 6.73 -20.14
CA GLU A 28 -15.69 7.38 -20.02
C GLU A 28 -15.80 8.89 -19.74
N GLY A 29 -16.69 9.61 -20.44
CA GLY A 29 -16.90 11.05 -20.25
C GLY A 29 -17.54 11.44 -18.92
N GLN A 30 -18.01 10.49 -18.12
CA GLN A 30 -18.53 10.69 -16.76
C GLN A 30 -17.54 10.30 -15.67
N ARG A 31 -16.37 9.74 -16.04
CA ARG A 31 -15.35 9.34 -15.09
C ARG A 31 -14.63 10.56 -14.55
N LEU A 32 -14.19 10.46 -13.30
CA LEU A 32 -13.54 11.55 -12.58
C LEU A 32 -12.04 11.30 -12.45
N ASN A 33 -11.28 12.39 -12.37
CA ASN A 33 -9.91 12.36 -11.89
C ASN A 33 -9.89 12.55 -10.37
N VAL A 34 -8.83 12.08 -9.72
CA VAL A 34 -8.54 12.35 -8.31
C VAL A 34 -7.63 13.57 -8.20
N THR A 35 -7.87 14.42 -7.20
CA THR A 35 -6.97 15.55 -6.89
C THR A 35 -6.14 15.21 -5.66
N LEU A 36 -4.84 14.99 -5.86
CA LEU A 36 -3.87 14.68 -4.82
C LEU A 36 -2.61 15.53 -5.05
N ASP A 37 -1.97 16.00 -3.97
CA ASP A 37 -0.78 16.87 -4.03
C ASP A 37 -0.96 18.12 -4.93
N GLY A 38 -2.19 18.65 -4.98
CA GLY A 38 -2.53 19.84 -5.77
C GLY A 38 -2.72 19.59 -7.28
N VAL A 39 -2.70 18.34 -7.74
CA VAL A 39 -2.83 17.99 -9.16
C VAL A 39 -4.02 17.04 -9.37
N SER A 40 -4.82 17.32 -10.40
CA SER A 40 -5.92 16.45 -10.84
C SER A 40 -5.40 15.44 -11.87
N VAL A 41 -5.46 14.15 -11.53
CA VAL A 41 -4.87 13.04 -12.29
C VAL A 41 -5.78 11.81 -12.28
N PRO A 42 -5.67 10.90 -13.27
CA PRO A 42 -6.28 9.58 -13.16
C PRO A 42 -5.68 8.80 -11.98
N ILE A 43 -6.42 7.81 -11.47
CA ILE A 43 -5.90 6.86 -10.50
C ILE A 43 -4.82 6.00 -11.17
N GLY A 44 -3.56 6.28 -10.86
CA GLY A 44 -2.44 5.41 -11.22
C GLY A 44 -2.36 4.13 -10.39
N ILE A 45 -2.11 3.00 -11.05
CA ILE A 45 -1.81 1.70 -10.47
C ILE A 45 -0.35 1.34 -10.79
N ALA A 46 0.46 1.13 -9.76
CA ALA A 46 1.81 0.61 -9.92
C ALA A 46 1.73 -0.92 -9.99
N SER A 47 2.06 -1.49 -11.15
CA SER A 47 2.01 -2.94 -11.41
C SER A 47 3.41 -3.48 -11.59
N GLY A 48 3.71 -4.63 -11.01
CA GLY A 48 4.96 -5.33 -11.27
C GLY A 48 4.98 -5.96 -12.67
N ASN A 49 6.12 -6.50 -13.06
CA ASN A 49 6.35 -7.13 -14.37
C ASN A 49 6.13 -8.65 -14.38
N TRP A 50 5.24 -9.17 -13.52
CA TRP A 50 4.82 -10.57 -13.50
C TRP A 50 3.30 -10.69 -13.67
N ASN A 51 2.79 -11.77 -14.26
CA ASN A 51 1.43 -11.69 -14.82
C ASN A 51 0.33 -11.75 -13.76
N SER A 52 0.56 -12.33 -12.57
CA SER A 52 -0.46 -12.30 -11.51
C SER A 52 -0.75 -10.87 -11.05
N VAL A 53 0.28 -10.04 -10.82
CA VAL A 53 0.07 -8.65 -10.41
C VAL A 53 -0.60 -7.84 -11.52
N GLU A 54 -0.27 -8.12 -12.78
CA GLU A 54 -0.92 -7.44 -13.91
C GLU A 54 -2.40 -7.84 -14.00
N LEU A 55 -2.74 -9.12 -13.89
CA LEU A 55 -4.13 -9.61 -13.85
C LEU A 55 -4.93 -8.91 -12.74
N VAL A 56 -4.41 -8.88 -11.51
CA VAL A 56 -5.07 -8.22 -10.38
C VAL A 56 -5.19 -6.71 -10.61
N SER A 57 -4.17 -6.08 -11.18
CA SER A 57 -4.17 -4.66 -11.55
C SER A 57 -5.22 -4.34 -12.61
N LYS A 58 -5.39 -5.18 -13.63
CA LYS A 58 -6.43 -5.01 -14.65
C LYS A 58 -7.83 -5.25 -14.07
N ILE A 59 -8.03 -6.26 -13.22
CA ILE A 59 -9.30 -6.50 -12.52
C ILE A 59 -9.70 -5.25 -11.72
N PHE A 60 -8.79 -4.73 -10.89
CA PHE A 60 -9.06 -3.52 -10.12
C PHE A 60 -9.26 -2.30 -10.99
N GLY A 61 -8.43 -2.10 -12.02
CA GLY A 61 -8.54 -0.96 -12.93
C GLY A 61 -9.86 -0.92 -13.70
N ILE A 62 -10.36 -2.07 -14.16
CA ILE A 62 -11.69 -2.18 -14.78
C ILE A 62 -12.77 -1.81 -13.76
N LEU A 63 -12.73 -2.36 -12.54
CA LEU A 63 -13.73 -2.03 -11.52
C LEU A 63 -13.69 -0.56 -11.09
N VAL A 64 -12.51 0.02 -10.90
CA VAL A 64 -12.37 1.44 -10.57
C VAL A 64 -12.90 2.33 -11.69
N SER A 65 -12.65 1.98 -12.95
CA SER A 65 -13.08 2.80 -14.07
C SER A 65 -14.53 2.63 -14.45
N GLU A 66 -15.01 1.39 -14.54
CA GLU A 66 -16.34 1.06 -15.04
C GLU A 66 -17.40 0.97 -13.94
N VAL A 67 -17.02 0.71 -12.68
CA VAL A 67 -18.00 0.57 -11.58
C VAL A 67 -17.90 1.74 -10.59
N VAL A 68 -16.69 2.14 -10.23
CA VAL A 68 -16.49 3.26 -9.29
C VAL A 68 -16.59 4.61 -10.01
N GLY A 69 -16.08 4.70 -11.24
CA GLY A 69 -16.19 5.87 -12.09
C GLY A 69 -14.98 6.81 -12.06
N TYR A 70 -13.76 6.29 -11.94
CA TYR A 70 -12.54 7.09 -12.05
C TYR A 70 -11.76 6.79 -13.33
N HIS A 71 -11.05 7.77 -13.89
CA HIS A 71 -10.04 7.44 -14.89
C HIS A 71 -8.90 6.65 -14.22
N VAL A 72 -8.37 5.66 -14.94
CA VAL A 72 -7.30 4.79 -14.45
C VAL A 72 -6.18 4.78 -15.47
N VAL A 73 -4.95 4.76 -14.97
CA VAL A 73 -3.74 4.47 -15.74
C VAL A 73 -2.91 3.45 -14.97
N ASP A 74 -2.24 2.55 -15.67
CA ASP A 74 -1.30 1.63 -15.06
C ASP A 74 0.12 1.85 -15.59
N GLY A 75 1.11 1.53 -14.76
CA GLY A 75 2.52 1.64 -15.09
C GLY A 75 3.27 0.41 -14.58
N LEU A 76 4.14 -0.12 -15.44
CA LEU A 76 4.99 -1.26 -15.12
C LEU A 76 6.21 -0.82 -14.31
N GLU A 77 6.45 -1.51 -13.21
CA GLU A 77 7.56 -1.32 -12.28
C GLU A 77 8.32 -2.66 -12.16
N GLN A 78 9.61 -2.61 -11.81
CA GLN A 78 10.50 -3.79 -11.86
C GLN A 78 10.32 -4.74 -10.66
N GLY A 79 9.69 -4.29 -9.57
CA GLY A 79 9.61 -5.07 -8.33
C GLY A 79 8.69 -4.50 -7.27
N SER A 80 8.40 -5.31 -6.24
CA SER A 80 7.48 -4.95 -5.15
C SER A 80 7.89 -3.68 -4.40
N ALA A 81 9.18 -3.51 -4.10
CA ALA A 81 9.69 -2.33 -3.41
C ALA A 81 9.51 -1.06 -4.24
N GLU A 82 9.83 -1.11 -5.55
CA GLU A 82 9.63 0.01 -6.47
C GLU A 82 8.15 0.41 -6.50
N MET A 83 7.24 -0.55 -6.69
CA MET A 83 5.79 -0.27 -6.68
C MET A 83 5.35 0.48 -5.42
N ILE A 84 5.85 0.10 -4.24
CA ILE A 84 5.53 0.76 -2.96
C ILE A 84 6.11 2.18 -2.92
N TYR A 85 7.37 2.38 -3.32
CA TYR A 85 8.01 3.69 -3.37
C TYR A 85 7.27 4.66 -4.31
N ARG A 86 6.72 4.15 -5.41
CA ARG A 86 5.95 4.96 -6.37
C ARG A 86 4.70 5.57 -5.75
N LEU A 87 4.12 4.93 -4.72
CA LEU A 87 2.98 5.45 -3.97
C LEU A 87 3.34 6.65 -3.08
N SER A 88 4.63 6.85 -2.79
CA SER A 88 5.16 8.02 -2.09
C SER A 88 5.68 9.10 -3.06
N GLY A 89 5.63 8.86 -4.37
CA GLY A 89 6.05 9.81 -5.41
C GLY A 89 7.51 9.64 -5.85
N CYS A 90 8.20 8.58 -5.41
CA CYS A 90 9.60 8.34 -5.75
C CYS A 90 9.83 8.15 -7.27
N PRO A 91 10.93 8.69 -7.82
CA PRO A 91 11.31 8.42 -9.20
C PRO A 91 11.85 6.98 -9.36
N PRO A 92 11.83 6.40 -10.58
CA PRO A 92 12.28 5.01 -10.82
C PRO A 92 13.75 4.75 -10.48
N SER A 93 14.58 5.79 -10.48
CA SER A 93 16.03 5.71 -10.21
C SER A 93 16.40 6.55 -8.98
N MET A 94 15.60 6.42 -7.93
CA MET A 94 15.78 7.15 -6.67
C MET A 94 17.13 6.83 -6.03
N GLN A 95 17.95 7.86 -5.78
CA GLN A 95 19.22 7.71 -5.03
C GLN A 95 19.01 7.98 -3.54
N SER A 96 18.02 8.80 -3.19
CA SER A 96 17.66 9.13 -1.81
C SER A 96 16.15 9.24 -1.64
N ILE A 97 15.66 8.78 -0.48
CA ILE A 97 14.24 8.84 -0.11
C ILE A 97 13.68 10.26 -0.08
N ASN A 98 14.54 11.26 0.12
CA ASN A 98 14.17 12.68 0.10
C ASN A 98 13.68 13.18 -1.27
N GLU A 99 13.81 12.37 -2.31
CA GLU A 99 13.31 12.70 -3.66
C GLU A 99 11.82 12.43 -3.84
N CYS A 100 11.21 11.59 -2.99
CA CYS A 100 9.86 11.07 -3.22
C CYS A 100 8.76 12.12 -3.22
N TRP A 101 8.83 13.10 -2.32
CA TRP A 101 7.82 14.16 -2.22
C TRP A 101 8.19 15.44 -2.97
N LYS A 102 9.18 15.39 -3.87
CA LYS A 102 9.53 16.53 -4.73
C LYS A 102 8.61 16.67 -5.93
N SER A 103 7.87 15.61 -6.28
CA SER A 103 6.92 15.59 -7.39
C SER A 103 5.54 15.11 -6.93
N PRO A 104 4.45 15.60 -7.53
CA PRO A 104 3.11 15.10 -7.25
C PRO A 104 3.01 13.61 -7.53
N ARG A 105 2.38 12.87 -6.62
CA ARG A 105 2.16 11.42 -6.79
C ARG A 105 1.28 11.15 -8.00
N ARG A 106 1.69 10.17 -8.80
CA ARG A 106 0.95 9.69 -9.99
C ARG A 106 0.39 8.28 -9.80
N PHE A 107 1.03 7.49 -8.95
CA PHE A 107 0.60 6.14 -8.58
C PHE A 107 -0.02 6.16 -7.19
N HIS A 108 -1.12 5.42 -7.03
CA HIS A 108 -1.96 5.48 -5.84
C HIS A 108 -2.29 4.11 -5.24
N PHE A 109 -2.16 3.03 -6.03
CA PHE A 109 -2.39 1.66 -5.56
C PHE A 109 -1.33 0.72 -6.12
N ALA A 110 -0.95 -0.27 -5.30
CA ALA A 110 -0.16 -1.44 -5.69
C ALA A 110 -0.86 -2.67 -5.08
N LEU A 111 -1.21 -3.68 -5.87
CA LEU A 111 -2.21 -4.68 -5.45
C LEU A 111 -1.66 -6.07 -5.18
N GLU A 112 -0.41 -6.32 -5.54
CA GLU A 112 0.27 -7.57 -5.26
C GLU A 112 1.76 -7.28 -5.02
N THR A 113 2.19 -7.42 -3.78
CA THR A 113 3.60 -7.21 -3.38
C THR A 113 4.07 -8.37 -2.51
N TRP A 114 5.30 -8.83 -2.76
CA TRP A 114 5.97 -9.92 -2.07
C TRP A 114 6.68 -9.50 -0.77
N GLU A 115 6.73 -8.20 -0.52
CA GLU A 115 7.24 -7.60 0.71
C GLU A 115 6.32 -7.96 1.87
N ASP A 116 6.70 -8.97 2.65
CA ASP A 116 6.05 -9.30 3.90
C ASP A 116 6.36 -8.21 4.93
N THR A 117 5.31 -7.57 5.44
CA THR A 117 5.31 -6.74 6.67
C THR A 117 6.58 -5.92 6.89
N VAL A 118 6.54 -4.63 6.55
CA VAL A 118 7.36 -3.55 7.12
C VAL A 118 8.54 -4.08 7.93
N THR A 119 9.61 -4.54 7.26
CA THR A 119 10.82 -4.95 7.97
C THR A 119 11.27 -3.79 8.86
N ALA A 120 12.10 -4.02 9.87
CA ALA A 120 12.64 -2.92 10.68
C ALA A 120 13.26 -1.80 9.81
N ALA A 121 13.75 -2.15 8.62
CA ALA A 121 14.20 -1.21 7.59
C ALA A 121 13.04 -0.37 7.02
N TRP A 122 11.96 -1.00 6.53
CA TRP A 122 10.78 -0.28 6.04
C TRP A 122 10.13 0.60 7.11
N ASP A 123 10.11 0.15 8.37
CA ASP A 123 9.57 0.92 9.49
C ASP A 123 10.34 2.24 9.67
N ALA A 124 11.67 2.20 9.52
CA ALA A 124 12.50 3.39 9.56
C ALA A 124 12.24 4.28 8.34
N THR A 125 12.18 3.69 7.15
CA THR A 125 11.92 4.41 5.90
C THR A 125 10.56 5.10 5.88
N PHE A 126 9.50 4.43 6.33
CA PHE A 126 8.16 5.00 6.40
C PHE A 126 8.05 6.10 7.45
N ARG A 127 8.78 5.99 8.57
CA ARG A 127 8.90 7.11 9.53
C ARG A 127 9.54 8.34 8.90
N GLU A 128 10.54 8.16 8.04
CA GLU A 128 11.19 9.28 7.32
C GLU A 128 10.26 9.91 6.27
N MET A 129 9.43 9.11 5.59
CA MET A 129 8.43 9.60 4.64
C MET A 129 7.30 10.41 5.29
N GLY A 130 7.04 10.20 6.59
CA GLY A 130 6.01 10.92 7.33
C GLY A 130 4.63 10.82 6.68
N GLN A 131 4.03 11.96 6.31
CA GLN A 131 2.69 12.01 5.70
C GLN A 131 2.59 11.38 4.30
N PHE A 132 3.72 11.06 3.66
CA PHE A 132 3.78 10.41 2.34
C PHE A 132 3.98 8.90 2.43
N ALA A 133 4.06 8.34 3.65
CA ALA A 133 4.22 6.91 3.86
C ALA A 133 3.01 6.13 3.29
N PRO A 134 3.22 5.08 2.47
CA PRO A 134 2.12 4.28 1.94
C PRO A 134 1.38 3.53 3.04
N VAL A 135 0.09 3.26 2.81
CA VAL A 135 -0.79 2.56 3.73
C VAL A 135 -0.95 1.11 3.27
N ASN A 136 -0.63 0.16 4.15
CA ASN A 136 -0.87 -1.27 3.89
C ASN A 136 -2.37 -1.58 4.04
N LEU A 137 -2.98 -2.12 2.99
CA LEU A 137 -4.41 -2.47 2.94
C LEU A 137 -4.69 -3.94 3.27
N GLY A 138 -3.67 -4.68 3.73
CA GLY A 138 -3.75 -6.10 4.04
C GLY A 138 -3.56 -7.01 2.82
N SER A 139 -3.86 -8.29 3.01
CA SER A 139 -3.67 -9.31 1.98
C SER A 139 -4.67 -9.15 0.83
N GLY A 140 -4.21 -9.47 -0.38
CA GLY A 140 -5.06 -9.58 -1.58
C GLY A 140 -5.90 -10.85 -1.67
N GLY A 141 -5.77 -11.79 -0.72
CA GLY A 141 -6.57 -13.02 -0.65
C GLY A 141 -5.83 -14.32 -0.94
N TYR A 142 -4.59 -14.21 -1.45
CA TYR A 142 -3.72 -15.33 -1.78
C TYR A 142 -2.30 -15.08 -1.27
N ALA A 143 -1.47 -16.11 -1.39
CA ALA A 143 -0.11 -16.10 -0.89
C ALA A 143 0.84 -16.67 -1.93
N GLY A 144 2.03 -16.08 -1.97
CA GLY A 144 3.16 -16.53 -2.75
C GLY A 144 3.90 -17.69 -2.09
N TYR A 145 4.49 -18.55 -2.91
CA TYR A 145 5.40 -19.61 -2.51
C TYR A 145 6.47 -19.82 -3.57
N ASP A 146 7.73 -19.64 -3.19
CA ASP A 146 8.91 -19.94 -3.99
C ASP A 146 9.62 -21.20 -3.49
N GLY A 147 10.25 -21.95 -4.39
CA GLY A 147 10.98 -23.16 -4.02
C GLY A 147 11.22 -24.13 -5.16
N MET A 148 11.55 -25.37 -4.80
CA MET A 148 11.64 -26.46 -5.78
C MET A 148 10.24 -26.94 -6.18
N TYR A 149 10.02 -27.05 -7.48
CA TYR A 149 8.83 -27.62 -8.09
C TYR A 149 9.22 -28.80 -8.96
N ILE A 150 8.29 -29.73 -9.13
CA ILE A 150 8.41 -30.83 -10.08
C ILE A 150 7.25 -30.81 -11.06
N LEU A 151 7.57 -30.97 -12.33
CA LEU A 151 6.59 -30.95 -13.43
C LEU A 151 5.88 -32.30 -13.59
N GLU A 152 4.70 -32.28 -14.21
CA GLU A 152 3.77 -33.41 -14.28
C GLU A 152 4.38 -34.67 -14.89
N ARG A 153 5.22 -34.55 -15.93
CA ARG A 153 5.77 -35.71 -16.64
C ARG A 153 6.56 -36.63 -15.71
N ALA A 154 7.55 -36.09 -15.01
CA ALA A 154 8.36 -36.87 -14.07
C ALA A 154 7.50 -37.50 -12.96
N ARG A 155 6.52 -36.74 -12.43
CA ARG A 155 5.57 -37.24 -11.43
C ARG A 155 4.73 -38.42 -11.96
N ALA A 156 4.13 -38.26 -13.13
CA ALA A 156 3.23 -39.25 -13.72
C ALA A 156 3.96 -40.54 -14.08
N GLU A 157 5.15 -40.43 -14.69
CA GLU A 157 6.00 -41.58 -15.02
C GLU A 157 6.44 -42.32 -13.75
N SER A 158 6.88 -41.61 -12.71
CA SER A 158 7.31 -42.22 -11.44
C SER A 158 6.16 -42.93 -10.73
N GLN A 159 4.99 -42.29 -10.64
CA GLN A 159 3.81 -42.86 -10.02
C GLN A 159 3.31 -44.08 -10.78
N ALA A 160 3.34 -44.07 -12.12
CA ALA A 160 2.94 -45.21 -12.94
C ALA A 160 3.89 -46.40 -12.80
N HIS A 161 5.21 -46.16 -12.74
CA HIS A 161 6.20 -47.24 -12.70
C HIS A 161 6.42 -47.83 -11.30
N THR A 162 6.35 -47.01 -10.24
CA THR A 162 6.74 -47.43 -8.88
C THR A 162 5.73 -47.06 -7.79
N GLY A 163 4.73 -46.23 -8.11
CA GLY A 163 3.85 -45.62 -7.10
C GLY A 163 4.53 -44.52 -6.28
N MET A 164 5.79 -44.19 -6.57
CA MET A 164 6.54 -43.17 -5.85
C MET A 164 5.98 -41.76 -6.16
N LEU A 165 5.73 -40.99 -5.11
CA LEU A 165 5.21 -39.63 -5.21
C LEU A 165 6.37 -38.63 -5.15
N LEU A 166 6.88 -38.19 -6.30
CA LEU A 166 8.00 -37.24 -6.38
C LEU A 166 7.65 -35.81 -5.92
N THR A 167 6.46 -35.56 -5.36
CA THR A 167 6.16 -34.30 -4.66
C THR A 167 6.64 -34.29 -3.22
N TYR A 168 7.07 -35.43 -2.66
CA TYR A 168 7.52 -35.48 -1.27
C TYR A 168 9.04 -35.63 -1.21
N TYR A 169 9.70 -34.73 -0.48
CA TYR A 169 11.16 -34.62 -0.46
C TYR A 169 11.88 -35.94 -0.12
N SER A 170 11.32 -36.76 0.78
CA SER A 170 11.99 -37.99 1.23
C SER A 170 12.13 -39.04 0.11
N ASN A 171 11.30 -38.95 -0.93
CA ASN A 171 11.38 -39.81 -2.11
C ASN A 171 12.55 -39.43 -3.03
N PHE A 172 13.25 -38.34 -2.73
CA PHE A 172 14.54 -38.03 -3.33
C PHE A 172 15.71 -38.55 -2.53
N ASN A 173 15.53 -39.23 -1.39
CA ASN A 173 16.67 -39.72 -0.64
C ASN A 173 17.41 -40.81 -1.44
N ALA A 174 18.64 -40.51 -1.87
CA ALA A 174 19.45 -41.35 -2.76
C ALA A 174 19.79 -42.73 -2.16
N THR A 175 19.64 -42.91 -0.85
CA THR A 175 19.86 -44.20 -0.19
C THR A 175 18.75 -45.22 -0.46
N TRP A 176 17.53 -44.73 -0.69
CA TRP A 176 16.34 -45.59 -0.79
C TRP A 176 15.66 -45.54 -2.15
N PHE A 177 15.86 -44.46 -2.90
CA PHE A 177 15.12 -44.18 -4.13
C PHE A 177 16.03 -43.70 -5.26
N HIS A 178 15.56 -43.88 -6.49
CA HIS A 178 16.26 -43.54 -7.74
C HIS A 178 15.48 -42.49 -8.56
N PRO A 179 15.26 -41.27 -8.02
CA PRO A 179 14.48 -40.22 -8.70
C PRO A 179 15.08 -39.80 -10.05
N GLU A 180 16.38 -39.98 -10.25
CA GLU A 180 17.11 -39.73 -11.50
C GLU A 180 16.60 -40.57 -12.68
N THR A 181 15.85 -41.63 -12.42
CA THR A 181 15.21 -42.46 -13.45
C THR A 181 14.08 -41.71 -14.17
N TYR A 182 13.43 -40.78 -13.46
CA TYR A 182 12.24 -40.05 -13.94
C TYR A 182 12.51 -38.57 -14.18
N CYS A 183 13.64 -38.09 -13.68
CA CYS A 183 14.03 -36.71 -13.72
C CYS A 183 15.13 -36.45 -14.75
N ALA A 184 15.26 -35.19 -15.17
CA ALA A 184 16.34 -34.74 -16.02
C ALA A 184 17.67 -34.97 -15.30
N GLN A 185 18.66 -35.48 -16.02
CA GLN A 185 20.00 -35.68 -15.50
C GLN A 185 20.93 -34.59 -16.01
N VAL A 186 22.01 -34.31 -15.30
CA VAL A 186 23.02 -33.31 -15.71
C VAL A 186 23.49 -33.54 -17.15
N GLN A 187 23.72 -34.78 -17.55
CA GLN A 187 24.15 -35.13 -18.91
C GLN A 187 23.14 -34.77 -20.02
N HIS A 188 21.86 -34.58 -19.67
CA HIS A 188 20.84 -34.18 -20.65
C HIS A 188 20.87 -32.68 -20.93
N ILE A 189 21.45 -31.87 -20.04
CA ILE A 189 21.49 -30.41 -20.16
C ILE A 189 22.78 -29.97 -20.87
N LEU A 190 22.61 -29.32 -22.01
CA LEU A 190 23.73 -28.80 -22.81
C LEU A 190 24.46 -27.67 -22.05
N ALA A 191 25.79 -27.76 -21.99
CA ALA A 191 26.63 -26.87 -21.18
C ALA A 191 26.56 -25.39 -21.63
N GLU A 192 26.32 -25.15 -22.92
CA GLU A 192 26.15 -23.82 -23.52
C GLU A 192 24.84 -23.12 -23.12
N ARG A 193 23.89 -23.84 -22.52
CA ARG A 193 22.59 -23.31 -22.09
C ARG A 193 22.60 -22.79 -20.64
N VAL A 194 23.67 -23.09 -19.91
CA VAL A 194 23.86 -22.69 -18.50
C VAL A 194 25.10 -21.84 -18.35
N LEU A 195 25.08 -20.89 -17.42
CA LEU A 195 26.21 -20.02 -17.09
C LEU A 195 27.28 -20.77 -16.31
N THR A 196 28.49 -20.23 -16.29
CA THR A 196 29.51 -20.71 -15.36
C THR A 196 29.20 -20.19 -13.95
N CYS A 197 29.63 -20.92 -12.91
CA CYS A 197 29.50 -20.46 -11.54
C CYS A 197 30.29 -19.16 -11.31
N SER A 198 31.44 -19.03 -11.97
CA SER A 198 32.28 -17.83 -11.95
C SER A 198 31.63 -16.60 -12.61
N GLU A 199 30.64 -16.77 -13.49
CA GLU A 199 29.90 -15.67 -14.14
C GLU A 199 28.52 -15.42 -13.51
N ALA A 200 27.99 -16.38 -12.74
CA ALA A 200 26.66 -16.31 -12.12
C ALA A 200 26.76 -16.27 -10.59
N VAL A 201 26.57 -17.41 -9.93
CA VAL A 201 26.38 -17.45 -8.47
C VAL A 201 27.60 -16.96 -7.70
N ASN A 202 28.82 -17.37 -8.04
CA ASN A 202 30.00 -16.97 -7.27
C ASN A 202 30.40 -15.51 -7.53
N LEU A 203 29.93 -14.91 -8.63
CA LEU A 203 30.15 -13.50 -8.93
C LEU A 203 29.15 -12.60 -8.21
N LEU A 204 27.86 -12.97 -8.29
CA LEU A 204 26.75 -12.13 -7.81
C LEU A 204 26.37 -12.43 -6.35
N HIS A 205 26.70 -13.62 -5.85
CA HIS A 205 26.44 -14.09 -4.49
C HIS A 205 27.68 -14.74 -3.87
N PRO A 206 28.79 -13.99 -3.67
CA PRO A 206 29.99 -14.51 -3.04
C PRO A 206 29.76 -15.04 -1.61
N GLU A 207 28.68 -14.61 -0.95
CA GLU A 207 28.30 -15.01 0.40
C GLU A 207 27.80 -16.47 0.52
N TYR A 208 27.20 -17.03 -0.55
CA TYR A 208 26.51 -18.32 -0.47
C TYR A 208 27.43 -19.49 -0.10
N GLY A 209 28.72 -19.43 -0.45
CA GLY A 209 29.69 -20.47 -0.06
C GLY A 209 29.86 -20.55 1.46
N GLN A 210 30.02 -19.40 2.11
CA GLN A 210 30.15 -19.34 3.57
C GLN A 210 28.83 -19.69 4.26
N GLU A 211 27.69 -19.16 3.80
CA GLU A 211 26.37 -19.49 4.36
C GLU A 211 26.08 -20.98 4.30
N TYR A 212 26.41 -21.63 3.18
CA TYR A 212 26.27 -23.07 3.04
C TYR A 212 27.16 -23.84 4.02
N LEU A 213 28.42 -23.44 4.16
CA LEU A 213 29.35 -24.07 5.08
C LEU A 213 28.89 -23.92 6.54
N ASP A 214 28.45 -22.73 6.93
CA ASP A 214 27.97 -22.44 8.28
C ASP A 214 26.73 -23.28 8.62
N ALA A 215 25.83 -23.45 7.66
CA ALA A 215 24.60 -24.21 7.85
C ALA A 215 24.80 -25.73 7.86
N THR A 216 25.78 -26.26 7.10
CA THR A 216 25.87 -27.71 6.80
C THR A 216 27.16 -28.38 7.28
N GLY A 217 28.24 -27.63 7.44
CA GLY A 217 29.59 -28.16 7.68
C GLY A 217 30.21 -28.91 6.50
N ASP A 218 29.60 -28.85 5.30
CA ASP A 218 30.02 -29.64 4.15
C ASP A 218 31.18 -29.00 3.37
N LEU A 219 32.40 -29.43 3.71
CA LEU A 219 33.62 -29.03 3.01
C LEU A 219 33.69 -29.48 1.55
N GLY A 220 32.90 -30.47 1.13
CA GLY A 220 32.90 -30.97 -0.23
C GLY A 220 32.17 -30.05 -1.22
N GLY A 221 31.26 -29.20 -0.73
CA GLY A 221 30.45 -28.29 -1.53
C GLY A 221 31.06 -26.90 -1.72
N ILE A 222 32.23 -26.65 -1.12
CA ILE A 222 32.90 -25.35 -1.10
C ILE A 222 34.37 -25.47 -1.52
N GLU A 223 34.95 -24.35 -1.89
CA GLU A 223 36.39 -24.23 -2.18
C GLU A 223 36.93 -22.87 -1.75
N ASP A 224 38.24 -22.82 -1.52
CA ASP A 224 38.97 -21.59 -1.23
C ASP A 224 39.07 -20.74 -2.51
N ALA A 225 38.53 -19.53 -2.47
CA ALA A 225 38.58 -18.57 -3.56
C ALA A 225 39.82 -17.65 -3.48
N GLY A 226 40.68 -17.84 -2.46
CA GLY A 226 41.83 -17.01 -2.15
C GLY A 226 41.50 -15.92 -1.13
N ASN A 227 42.54 -15.38 -0.47
CA ASN A 227 42.44 -14.32 0.55
C ASN A 227 41.49 -14.65 1.72
N GLY A 228 41.29 -15.93 2.03
CA GLY A 228 40.39 -16.38 3.10
C GLY A 228 38.90 -16.32 2.75
N SER A 229 38.56 -16.09 1.47
CA SER A 229 37.18 -16.12 1.00
C SER A 229 36.78 -17.54 0.56
N ILE A 230 35.56 -17.95 0.93
CA ILE A 230 34.99 -19.26 0.61
C ILE A 230 33.89 -19.07 -0.41
N ARG A 231 33.88 -19.89 -1.47
CA ARG A 231 32.83 -19.90 -2.49
C ARG A 231 32.27 -21.29 -2.73
N LEU A 232 31.17 -21.38 -3.47
CA LEU A 232 30.60 -22.66 -3.87
C LEU A 232 31.53 -23.36 -4.86
N LYS A 233 31.80 -24.64 -4.60
CA LYS A 233 32.59 -25.49 -5.49
C LYS A 233 31.72 -26.07 -6.58
N CYS A 234 32.01 -25.69 -7.82
CA CYS A 234 31.22 -26.13 -8.96
C CYS A 234 31.96 -27.15 -9.84
N TRP A 235 31.30 -28.26 -10.09
CA TRP A 235 31.73 -29.26 -11.06
C TRP A 235 31.63 -28.69 -12.48
N LYS A 236 32.71 -28.86 -13.25
CA LYS A 236 32.93 -28.25 -14.57
C LYS A 236 32.64 -26.73 -14.61
N ASP A 237 32.84 -26.05 -13.47
CA ASP A 237 32.53 -24.63 -13.26
C ASP A 237 31.10 -24.23 -13.66
N ARG A 238 30.12 -25.13 -13.57
CA ARG A 238 28.72 -24.85 -13.97
C ARG A 238 27.69 -25.41 -13.00
N TRP A 239 28.01 -26.53 -12.37
CA TRP A 239 27.08 -27.26 -11.52
C TRP A 239 27.54 -27.26 -10.08
N TRP A 240 26.76 -26.70 -9.17
CA TRP A 240 26.92 -27.04 -7.76
C TRP A 240 26.26 -28.39 -7.50
N VAL A 241 26.95 -29.30 -6.82
CA VAL A 241 26.52 -30.71 -6.71
C VAL A 241 26.28 -31.05 -5.24
N ALA A 242 25.13 -31.65 -4.91
CA ALA A 242 24.81 -32.08 -3.55
C ALA A 242 25.70 -33.27 -3.12
N PRO A 243 25.94 -33.49 -1.80
CA PRO A 243 26.82 -34.56 -1.33
C PRO A 243 26.44 -35.96 -1.83
N ALA A 244 25.13 -36.24 -1.95
CA ALA A 244 24.58 -37.49 -2.47
C ALA A 244 25.08 -37.84 -3.89
N CYS A 245 25.63 -36.85 -4.61
CA CYS A 245 26.04 -36.91 -6.00
C CYS A 245 27.55 -36.84 -6.23
N ARG A 246 28.39 -36.71 -5.19
CA ARG A 246 29.83 -36.41 -5.35
C ARG A 246 30.73 -37.65 -5.47
N ASN A 247 30.18 -38.83 -5.78
CA ASN A 247 30.93 -40.08 -5.84
C ASN A 247 31.49 -40.36 -7.25
N ASN A 248 32.69 -39.86 -7.57
CA ASN A 248 33.30 -39.95 -8.91
C ASN A 248 32.52 -39.17 -10.00
N ASP A 249 33.22 -38.62 -11.01
CA ASP A 249 32.62 -37.71 -12.01
C ASP A 249 31.45 -38.29 -12.81
N VAL A 250 31.39 -39.63 -12.96
CA VAL A 250 30.33 -40.34 -13.68
C VAL A 250 28.99 -40.26 -12.93
N ASP A 251 29.00 -40.22 -11.60
CA ASP A 251 27.76 -40.16 -10.82
C ASP A 251 27.15 -38.76 -10.90
N VAL A 252 27.97 -37.72 -11.03
CA VAL A 252 27.50 -36.33 -11.20
C VAL A 252 26.68 -36.17 -12.48
N GLU A 253 27.09 -36.82 -13.58
CA GLU A 253 26.38 -36.76 -14.86
C GLU A 253 24.97 -37.35 -14.79
N ARG A 254 24.71 -38.26 -13.84
CA ARG A 254 23.41 -38.91 -13.61
C ARG A 254 22.55 -38.22 -12.57
N CYS A 255 23.06 -37.21 -11.88
CA CYS A 255 22.31 -36.51 -10.85
C CYS A 255 21.14 -35.72 -11.42
N VAL A 256 20.09 -35.58 -10.61
CA VAL A 256 18.90 -34.82 -10.99
C VAL A 256 19.29 -33.37 -11.18
N ALA A 257 19.15 -32.88 -12.41
CA ALA A 257 19.43 -31.50 -12.77
C ALA A 257 18.30 -30.59 -12.26
N VAL A 258 18.67 -29.55 -11.52
CA VAL A 258 17.79 -28.46 -11.10
C VAL A 258 18.32 -27.17 -11.72
N VAL A 259 17.53 -26.59 -12.63
CA VAL A 259 17.94 -25.39 -13.36
C VAL A 259 17.18 -24.18 -12.84
N THR A 260 17.92 -23.15 -12.43
CA THR A 260 17.39 -21.84 -12.01
C THR A 260 17.73 -20.75 -13.05
N SER A 261 17.38 -19.50 -12.78
CA SER A 261 17.63 -18.34 -13.66
C SER A 261 18.24 -17.17 -12.88
N GLY A 262 18.42 -16.03 -13.56
CA GLY A 262 18.97 -14.81 -12.99
C GLY A 262 20.39 -15.04 -12.45
N ALA A 263 20.58 -14.73 -11.17
CA ALA A 263 21.85 -14.91 -10.47
C ALA A 263 21.99 -16.27 -9.75
N GLY A 264 21.04 -17.20 -9.97
CA GLY A 264 20.89 -18.38 -9.13
C GLY A 264 19.75 -18.23 -8.13
N TRP A 265 18.56 -17.85 -8.60
CA TRP A 265 17.40 -17.62 -7.72
C TRP A 265 17.09 -18.85 -6.85
N GLY A 266 16.85 -18.59 -5.56
CA GLY A 266 16.56 -19.60 -4.54
C GLY A 266 17.70 -20.58 -4.24
N LEU A 267 18.86 -20.47 -4.89
CA LEU A 267 19.92 -21.47 -4.81
C LEU A 267 20.39 -21.70 -3.37
N HIS A 268 20.61 -20.62 -2.60
CA HIS A 268 21.15 -20.69 -1.23
C HIS A 268 20.35 -21.61 -0.29
N PHE A 269 19.02 -21.62 -0.39
CA PHE A 269 18.20 -22.51 0.44
C PHE A 269 18.04 -23.90 -0.18
N MET A 270 17.94 -24.02 -1.51
CA MET A 270 17.73 -25.31 -2.16
C MET A 270 18.95 -26.24 -2.02
N ILE A 271 20.18 -25.71 -2.05
CA ILE A 271 21.39 -26.51 -1.85
C ILE A 271 21.47 -27.07 -0.41
N GLN A 272 20.95 -26.32 0.57
CA GLN A 272 20.84 -26.80 1.95
C GLN A 272 19.74 -27.85 2.09
N GLN A 273 18.58 -27.68 1.43
CA GLN A 273 17.53 -28.69 1.39
C GLN A 273 18.06 -30.01 0.78
N ALA A 274 18.82 -29.92 -0.31
CA ALA A 274 19.44 -31.09 -0.93
C ALA A 274 20.41 -31.80 0.03
N PHE A 275 21.20 -31.03 0.79
CA PHE A 275 22.09 -31.56 1.83
C PHE A 275 21.33 -32.27 2.95
N TRP A 276 20.41 -31.56 3.61
CA TRP A 276 19.72 -32.06 4.81
C TRP A 276 18.85 -33.29 4.55
N HIS A 277 18.39 -33.45 3.31
CA HIS A 277 17.49 -34.52 2.91
C HIS A 277 18.15 -35.59 2.02
N ASN A 278 19.48 -35.54 1.86
CA ASN A 278 20.26 -36.48 1.07
C ASN A 278 19.73 -36.65 -0.36
N MET A 279 19.39 -35.53 -1.01
CA MET A 279 18.80 -35.52 -2.34
C MET A 279 19.90 -35.51 -3.42
N PRO A 280 19.84 -36.35 -4.48
CA PRO A 280 20.84 -36.44 -5.53
C PRO A 280 20.65 -35.34 -6.57
N LEU A 281 20.77 -34.08 -6.14
CA LEU A 281 20.53 -32.90 -6.96
C LEU A 281 21.84 -32.24 -7.39
N ALA A 282 21.85 -31.71 -8.61
CA ALA A 282 22.88 -30.83 -9.13
C ALA A 282 22.23 -29.57 -9.70
N PHE A 283 22.75 -28.40 -9.33
CA PHE A 283 22.14 -27.11 -9.59
C PHE A 283 22.97 -26.29 -10.58
N ALA A 284 22.32 -25.70 -11.57
CA ALA A 284 22.95 -24.77 -12.50
C ALA A 284 22.05 -23.55 -12.77
N THR A 285 22.67 -22.44 -13.15
CA THR A 285 21.96 -21.23 -13.56
C THR A 285 21.87 -21.19 -15.08
N ALA A 286 20.65 -21.15 -15.62
CA ALA A 286 20.41 -20.97 -17.04
C ALA A 286 20.82 -19.57 -17.51
N ILE A 287 21.14 -19.45 -18.80
CA ILE A 287 21.06 -18.15 -19.48
C ILE A 287 19.59 -17.71 -19.42
N SER A 288 19.32 -16.46 -19.03
CA SER A 288 17.96 -16.00 -18.67
C SER A 288 16.90 -16.30 -19.73
N GLU A 289 17.21 -16.11 -21.03
CA GLU A 289 16.24 -16.38 -22.11
C GLU A 289 15.94 -17.87 -22.30
N GLN A 290 16.79 -18.76 -21.77
CA GLN A 290 16.68 -20.20 -21.95
C GLN A 290 16.08 -20.93 -20.75
N TYR A 291 15.95 -20.27 -19.60
CA TYR A 291 15.41 -20.87 -18.38
C TYR A 291 14.08 -21.59 -18.60
N ILE A 292 13.13 -20.93 -19.27
CA ILE A 292 11.80 -21.49 -19.54
C ILE A 292 11.89 -22.68 -20.51
N SER A 293 12.67 -22.55 -21.58
CA SER A 293 12.78 -23.58 -22.62
C SER A 293 13.47 -24.84 -22.09
N ILE A 294 14.53 -24.70 -21.29
CA ILE A 294 15.22 -25.83 -20.64
C ILE A 294 14.22 -26.60 -19.78
N ASN A 295 13.55 -25.91 -18.85
CA ASN A 295 12.68 -26.57 -17.89
C ASN A 295 11.43 -27.19 -18.55
N ARG A 296 10.87 -26.58 -19.61
CA ARG A 296 9.76 -27.16 -20.39
C ARG A 296 10.18 -28.36 -21.24
N GLU A 297 11.40 -28.39 -21.75
CA GLU A 297 11.91 -29.51 -22.55
C GLU A 297 12.14 -30.75 -21.70
N PHE A 298 12.78 -30.60 -20.55
CA PHE A 298 13.14 -31.73 -19.70
C PHE A 298 12.05 -32.14 -18.70
N GLN A 299 11.13 -31.23 -18.36
CA GLN A 299 9.97 -31.46 -17.48
C GLN A 299 10.30 -32.17 -16.15
N SER A 300 11.29 -31.66 -15.40
CA SER A 300 11.79 -32.27 -14.16
C SER A 300 11.68 -31.32 -12.95
N VAL A 301 12.70 -31.28 -12.08
CA VAL A 301 12.78 -30.42 -10.90
C VAL A 301 13.36 -29.06 -11.29
N LEU A 302 12.74 -27.97 -10.83
CA LEU A 302 13.16 -26.61 -11.12
C LEU A 302 12.90 -25.67 -9.94
N TYR A 303 13.51 -24.49 -9.97
CA TYR A 303 13.14 -23.39 -9.06
C TYR A 303 11.99 -22.60 -9.64
N TRP A 304 10.87 -22.46 -8.94
CA TRP A 304 9.76 -21.62 -9.41
C TRP A 304 9.09 -20.90 -8.24
N TRP A 305 8.16 -20.02 -8.57
CA TRP A 305 7.28 -19.36 -7.63
C TRP A 305 5.84 -19.45 -8.14
N THR A 306 4.89 -19.44 -7.20
CA THR A 306 3.48 -19.25 -7.50
C THR A 306 2.95 -18.11 -6.64
N PRO A 307 1.97 -17.32 -7.09
CA PRO A 307 1.26 -17.46 -8.36
C PRO A 307 2.10 -16.97 -9.56
N ASP A 308 2.10 -17.77 -10.63
CA ASP A 308 2.81 -17.50 -11.89
C ASP A 308 2.26 -18.46 -12.97
N GLU A 309 2.25 -18.04 -14.22
CA GLU A 309 1.72 -18.79 -15.36
C GLU A 309 2.78 -19.60 -16.12
N THR A 310 4.07 -19.32 -15.91
CA THR A 310 5.17 -19.83 -16.75
C THR A 310 5.14 -21.36 -16.90
N PHE A 311 4.87 -22.08 -15.81
CA PHE A 311 4.81 -23.55 -15.80
C PHE A 311 3.44 -24.12 -15.41
N VAL A 312 2.39 -23.29 -15.45
CA VAL A 312 1.03 -23.72 -15.05
C VAL A 312 0.48 -24.82 -15.96
N LEU A 313 0.76 -24.73 -17.27
CA LEU A 313 0.37 -25.74 -18.26
C LEU A 313 1.11 -27.08 -18.10
N GLN A 314 2.31 -27.05 -17.49
CA GLN A 314 3.06 -28.24 -17.13
C GLN A 314 2.67 -28.81 -15.75
N LYS A 315 1.62 -28.23 -15.14
CA LYS A 315 1.09 -28.57 -13.81
C LYS A 315 2.19 -28.74 -12.76
N GLY A 316 3.12 -27.79 -12.74
CA GLY A 316 4.19 -27.79 -11.75
C GLY A 316 3.63 -27.84 -10.33
N MET A 317 4.13 -28.77 -9.51
CA MET A 317 3.74 -28.89 -8.11
C MET A 317 4.94 -28.66 -7.19
N PRO A 318 4.78 -27.92 -6.09
CA PRO A 318 5.88 -27.69 -5.16
C PRO A 318 6.29 -29.00 -4.49
N LEU A 319 7.60 -29.17 -4.29
CA LEU A 319 8.11 -30.21 -3.40
C LEU A 319 7.68 -29.88 -1.96
N VAL A 320 7.06 -30.85 -1.31
CA VAL A 320 6.63 -30.79 0.07
C VAL A 320 7.83 -31.16 0.94
N PHE A 321 8.31 -30.21 1.72
CA PHE A 321 9.33 -30.35 2.76
C PHE A 321 8.70 -30.41 4.16
N PRO A 322 9.46 -30.68 5.24
CA PRO A 322 8.96 -30.50 6.60
C PRO A 322 8.41 -29.07 6.81
N PRO A 323 7.39 -28.88 7.68
CA PRO A 323 6.79 -27.57 7.90
C PRO A 323 7.82 -26.49 8.28
N HIS A 324 7.62 -25.26 7.79
CA HIS A 324 8.52 -24.13 8.00
C HIS A 324 8.93 -23.93 9.46
N SER A 325 10.24 -23.94 9.72
CA SER A 325 10.85 -23.74 11.03
C SER A 325 11.43 -22.33 11.17
N VAL A 326 10.73 -21.47 11.90
CA VAL A 326 11.14 -20.07 12.12
C VAL A 326 12.51 -19.99 12.84
N SER A 327 12.81 -20.92 13.74
CA SER A 327 14.09 -20.95 14.45
C SER A 327 15.26 -21.36 13.56
N GLU A 328 15.06 -22.31 12.64
CA GLU A 328 16.08 -22.72 11.68
C GLU A 328 16.39 -21.58 10.72
N TYR A 329 15.35 -20.96 10.13
CA TYR A 329 15.52 -19.85 9.19
C TYR A 329 16.21 -18.65 9.84
N LYS A 330 15.91 -18.35 11.12
CA LYS A 330 16.63 -17.30 11.87
C LYS A 330 18.11 -17.63 12.13
N ALA A 331 18.48 -18.91 12.12
CA ALA A 331 19.85 -19.37 12.27
C ALA A 331 20.56 -19.57 10.92
N GLY A 332 19.94 -19.21 9.80
CA GLY A 332 20.49 -19.43 8.44
C GLY A 332 20.43 -20.89 7.97
N ILE A 333 19.63 -21.74 8.64
CA ILE A 333 19.44 -23.15 8.32
C ILE A 333 18.14 -23.30 7.53
N TYR A 334 18.22 -23.84 6.32
CA TYR A 334 17.08 -24.00 5.41
C TYR A 334 16.77 -25.48 5.14
N ALA A 335 16.52 -26.26 6.20
CA ALA A 335 16.12 -27.66 6.07
C ALA A 335 14.61 -27.83 5.82
N SER A 336 13.77 -26.96 6.40
CA SER A 336 12.32 -27.01 6.23
C SER A 336 11.82 -26.29 4.97
N ALA A 337 10.50 -26.33 4.73
CA ALA A 337 9.86 -25.58 3.65
C ALA A 337 10.05 -24.05 3.79
N PRO A 338 10.17 -23.32 2.67
CA PRO A 338 10.07 -21.87 2.65
C PRO A 338 8.76 -21.37 3.26
N ARG A 339 8.80 -20.18 3.86
CA ARG A 339 7.60 -19.57 4.42
C ARG A 339 6.67 -19.15 3.27
N ARG A 340 5.43 -19.61 3.32
CA ARG A 340 4.36 -19.09 2.45
C ARG A 340 4.05 -17.64 2.82
N ARG A 341 4.11 -16.73 1.84
CA ARG A 341 4.03 -15.27 2.07
C ARG A 341 2.71 -14.71 1.58
N SER A 342 1.91 -14.10 2.45
CA SER A 342 0.74 -13.34 2.00
C SER A 342 1.18 -12.22 1.07
N LEU A 343 0.47 -12.04 -0.05
CA LEU A 343 0.73 -10.94 -0.96
C LEU A 343 -0.14 -9.74 -0.58
N PHE A 344 0.49 -8.57 -0.46
CA PHE A 344 -0.12 -7.39 0.13
C PHE A 344 -0.52 -6.34 -0.89
N LYS A 345 -1.57 -5.59 -0.52
CA LYS A 345 -2.07 -4.42 -1.22
C LYS A 345 -1.64 -3.16 -0.47
N TRP A 346 -1.39 -2.08 -1.20
CA TRP A 346 -0.95 -0.80 -0.68
C TRP A 346 -1.68 0.35 -1.35
N SER A 347 -1.79 1.46 -0.63
CA SER A 347 -2.32 2.72 -1.14
C SER A 347 -1.42 3.90 -0.80
N ALA A 348 -1.39 4.92 -1.65
CA ALA A 348 -0.81 6.20 -1.31
C ALA A 348 -1.60 6.85 -0.15
N ALA A 349 -0.89 7.50 0.78
CA ALA A 349 -1.53 8.23 1.88
C ALA A 349 -2.53 9.29 1.38
N GLY A 350 -3.71 9.34 1.99
CA GLY A 350 -4.78 10.29 1.67
C GLY A 350 -5.79 9.81 0.63
N MET A 351 -5.60 8.63 0.03
CA MET A 351 -6.55 8.06 -0.93
C MET A 351 -7.91 7.72 -0.31
N ASP A 352 -7.95 7.39 0.97
CA ASP A 352 -9.16 7.25 1.79
C ASP A 352 -10.00 8.54 1.85
N ILE A 353 -9.39 9.69 1.58
CA ILE A 353 -10.02 11.00 1.58
C ILE A 353 -10.45 11.41 0.17
N VAL A 354 -9.53 11.31 -0.79
CA VAL A 354 -9.70 11.87 -2.14
C VAL A 354 -10.40 10.91 -3.11
N ALA A 355 -10.31 9.60 -2.86
CA ALA A 355 -10.99 8.56 -3.65
C ALA A 355 -11.40 7.37 -2.76
N ASP A 356 -12.14 7.68 -1.69
CA ASP A 356 -12.65 6.75 -0.67
C ASP A 356 -13.27 5.46 -1.24
N ARG A 357 -14.05 5.55 -2.33
CA ARG A 357 -14.66 4.37 -2.94
C ARG A 357 -13.63 3.46 -3.64
N ALA A 358 -12.64 4.03 -4.31
CA ALA A 358 -11.54 3.26 -4.89
C ALA A 358 -10.64 2.66 -3.80
N TYR A 359 -10.37 3.43 -2.73
CA TYR A 359 -9.66 2.96 -1.54
C TYR A 359 -10.39 1.81 -0.86
N GLY A 360 -11.71 1.92 -0.67
CA GLY A 360 -12.53 0.87 -0.08
C GLY A 360 -12.61 -0.38 -0.97
N LEU A 361 -12.73 -0.21 -2.29
CA LEU A 361 -12.66 -1.32 -3.23
C LEU A 361 -11.30 -2.04 -3.13
N ALA A 362 -10.19 -1.30 -3.11
CA ALA A 362 -8.85 -1.88 -2.96
C ALA A 362 -8.72 -2.60 -1.61
N SER A 363 -9.26 -2.04 -0.54
CA SER A 363 -9.23 -2.62 0.80
C SER A 363 -10.02 -3.94 0.86
N ASN A 364 -11.19 -3.99 0.21
CA ASN A 364 -12.06 -5.16 0.21
C ASN A 364 -11.69 -6.22 -0.85
N LEU A 365 -10.91 -5.85 -1.87
CA LEU A 365 -10.48 -6.75 -2.94
C LEU A 365 -9.84 -8.01 -2.33
N ASN A 366 -10.40 -9.17 -2.67
CA ASN A 366 -9.97 -10.44 -2.09
C ASN A 366 -10.14 -11.55 -3.14
N ILE A 367 -9.07 -11.83 -3.89
CA ILE A 367 -9.02 -12.88 -4.88
C ILE A 367 -8.56 -14.17 -4.18
N GLY A 368 -9.37 -15.22 -4.25
CA GLY A 368 -9.00 -16.50 -3.64
C GLY A 368 -7.83 -17.16 -4.36
N GLU A 369 -7.09 -18.02 -3.65
CA GLU A 369 -5.97 -18.79 -4.23
C GLU A 369 -6.41 -19.61 -5.45
N SER A 370 -7.58 -20.25 -5.38
CA SER A 370 -8.14 -20.98 -6.53
C SER A 370 -8.45 -20.06 -7.71
N ASP A 371 -8.91 -18.83 -7.43
CA ASP A 371 -9.33 -17.90 -8.47
C ASP A 371 -8.12 -17.35 -9.22
N ILE A 372 -7.05 -16.96 -8.52
CA ILE A 372 -5.82 -16.49 -9.17
C ILE A 372 -5.13 -17.62 -9.94
N SER A 373 -5.13 -18.85 -9.42
CA SER A 373 -4.59 -20.01 -10.15
C SER A 373 -5.39 -20.31 -11.41
N ASN A 374 -6.73 -20.27 -11.35
CA ASN A 374 -7.59 -20.48 -12.51
C ASN A 374 -7.45 -19.35 -13.55
N LEU A 375 -7.31 -18.11 -13.11
CA LEU A 375 -7.04 -16.94 -13.96
C LEU A 375 -5.75 -17.10 -14.76
N LEU A 376 -4.65 -17.45 -14.09
CA LEU A 376 -3.36 -17.68 -14.73
C LEU A 376 -3.41 -18.87 -15.69
N LEU A 377 -4.10 -19.94 -15.32
CA LEU A 377 -4.31 -21.10 -16.19
C LEU A 377 -5.09 -20.72 -17.45
N LEU A 378 -6.22 -20.01 -17.29
CA LEU A 378 -7.04 -19.53 -18.39
C LEU A 378 -6.23 -18.63 -19.33
N HIS A 379 -5.47 -17.69 -18.77
CA HIS A 379 -4.61 -16.81 -19.56
C HIS A 379 -3.57 -17.60 -20.36
N ALA A 380 -2.87 -18.55 -19.72
CA ALA A 380 -1.86 -19.37 -20.37
C ALA A 380 -2.44 -20.26 -21.48
N GLN A 381 -3.64 -20.81 -21.28
CA GLN A 381 -4.36 -21.59 -22.29
C GLN A 381 -4.73 -20.74 -23.50
N ASN A 382 -5.32 -19.56 -23.26
CA ASN A 382 -5.70 -18.66 -24.34
C ASN A 382 -4.48 -18.21 -25.15
N LEU A 383 -3.39 -17.83 -24.48
CA LEU A 383 -2.11 -17.50 -25.13
C LEU A 383 -1.55 -18.66 -25.96
N GLN A 384 -1.73 -19.91 -25.52
CA GLN A 384 -1.29 -21.08 -26.28
C GLN A 384 -2.13 -21.27 -27.56
N ASP A 385 -3.42 -20.97 -27.49
CA ASP A 385 -4.38 -21.19 -28.58
C ASP A 385 -4.36 -20.06 -29.63
N ASP A 386 -4.25 -18.80 -29.21
CA ASP A 386 -4.36 -17.64 -30.11
C ASP A 386 -3.05 -16.87 -30.33
N GLY A 387 -2.04 -17.08 -29.48
CA GLY A 387 -0.74 -16.41 -29.54
C GLY A 387 -0.76 -14.90 -29.26
N ALA A 388 -1.89 -14.32 -28.86
CA ALA A 388 -2.07 -12.87 -28.78
C ALA A 388 -3.06 -12.39 -27.70
N THR A 389 -3.67 -13.28 -26.91
CA THR A 389 -4.59 -12.88 -25.81
C THR A 389 -3.91 -11.88 -24.88
N GLU A 390 -4.56 -10.74 -24.67
CA GLU A 390 -4.12 -9.75 -23.70
C GLU A 390 -4.57 -10.13 -22.29
N ILE A 391 -3.77 -9.78 -21.28
CA ILE A 391 -4.14 -9.96 -19.87
C ILE A 391 -5.46 -9.23 -19.53
N TRP A 392 -5.72 -8.09 -20.18
CA TRP A 392 -6.97 -7.35 -20.03
C TRP A 392 -8.20 -8.19 -20.41
N ASP A 393 -8.13 -8.99 -21.48
CA ASP A 393 -9.25 -9.84 -21.92
C ASP A 393 -9.58 -10.91 -20.90
N THR A 394 -8.54 -11.54 -20.35
CA THR A 394 -8.70 -12.57 -19.31
C THR A 394 -9.31 -11.95 -18.05
N ALA A 395 -8.81 -10.79 -17.60
CA ALA A 395 -9.37 -10.06 -16.48
C ALA A 395 -10.84 -9.68 -16.70
N CYS A 396 -11.18 -9.20 -17.90
CA CYS A 396 -12.55 -8.85 -18.25
C CYS A 396 -13.49 -10.06 -18.26
N GLN A 397 -13.06 -11.18 -18.84
CA GLN A 397 -13.82 -12.42 -18.85
C GLN A 397 -14.11 -12.88 -17.41
N TRP A 398 -13.10 -12.92 -16.56
CA TRP A 398 -13.27 -13.33 -15.17
C TRP A 398 -14.24 -12.44 -14.41
N LEU A 399 -14.19 -11.12 -14.62
CA LEU A 399 -15.14 -10.17 -14.02
C LEU A 399 -16.59 -10.48 -14.43
N LYS A 400 -16.84 -10.81 -15.70
CA LYS A 400 -18.18 -11.18 -16.17
C LYS A 400 -18.67 -12.45 -15.49
N GLU A 401 -17.81 -13.45 -15.37
CA GLU A 401 -18.13 -14.75 -14.78
C GLU A 401 -18.28 -14.72 -13.25
N ASN A 402 -17.62 -13.77 -12.57
CA ASN A 402 -17.52 -13.72 -11.10
C ASN A 402 -18.21 -12.49 -10.48
N THR A 403 -19.34 -12.08 -11.06
CA THR A 403 -20.10 -10.88 -10.66
C THR A 403 -20.40 -10.79 -9.16
N ASN A 404 -20.81 -11.89 -8.55
CA ASN A 404 -21.16 -11.90 -7.11
C ASN A 404 -19.93 -11.69 -6.22
N ALA A 405 -18.76 -12.21 -6.63
CA ALA A 405 -17.52 -12.09 -5.86
C ALA A 405 -17.08 -10.63 -5.78
N TRP A 406 -16.89 -9.97 -6.92
CA TRP A 406 -16.36 -8.60 -6.91
C TRP A 406 -17.38 -7.54 -6.51
N LYS A 407 -18.69 -7.76 -6.70
CA LYS A 407 -19.71 -6.82 -6.21
C LYS A 407 -19.67 -6.67 -4.70
N SER A 408 -19.27 -7.72 -3.98
CA SER A 408 -19.10 -7.66 -2.52
C SER A 408 -17.92 -6.76 -2.10
N TRP A 409 -16.96 -6.50 -2.99
CA TRP A 409 -15.82 -5.63 -2.72
C TRP A 409 -16.15 -4.15 -2.89
N VAL A 410 -17.10 -3.82 -3.78
CA VAL A 410 -17.48 -2.44 -4.09
C VAL A 410 -18.15 -1.81 -2.87
N PRO A 411 -17.59 -0.73 -2.30
CA PRO A 411 -18.21 -0.06 -1.17
C PRO A 411 -19.58 0.51 -1.55
N ASP A 412 -20.53 0.37 -0.62
CA ASP A 412 -21.86 0.95 -0.73
C ASP A 412 -21.76 2.48 -0.86
N GLN A 413 -22.42 3.05 -1.88
CA GLN A 413 -22.37 4.48 -2.21
C GLN A 413 -22.93 5.38 -1.10
N THR A 414 -23.68 4.80 -0.17
CA THR A 414 -24.32 5.52 0.95
C THR A 414 -23.64 5.22 2.29
N VAL A 415 -22.50 4.54 2.32
CA VAL A 415 -21.63 4.40 3.50
C VAL A 415 -20.52 5.44 3.42
N CYS A 416 -20.79 6.62 3.98
CA CYS A 416 -19.92 7.77 3.83
C CYS A 416 -18.68 7.71 4.73
N ALA A 417 -17.51 8.04 4.15
CA ALA A 417 -16.25 8.18 4.89
C ALA A 417 -16.25 9.41 5.82
N VAL A 418 -15.23 9.49 6.69
CA VAL A 418 -15.02 10.63 7.58
C VAL A 418 -14.92 11.93 6.77
N GLY A 419 -15.62 12.97 7.20
CA GLY A 419 -15.66 14.26 6.50
C GLY A 419 -16.64 14.32 5.34
N LYS A 420 -17.35 13.23 5.05
CA LYS A 420 -18.48 13.21 4.11
C LYS A 420 -19.80 12.94 4.83
N GLY A 421 -20.89 13.27 4.15
CA GLY A 421 -22.26 12.99 4.57
C GLY A 421 -23.15 12.59 3.40
N LEU A 422 -24.27 11.95 3.71
CA LEU A 422 -25.26 11.50 2.72
C LEU A 422 -25.78 12.66 1.85
N VAL A 423 -25.91 12.41 0.54
CA VAL A 423 -26.54 13.33 -0.41
C VAL A 423 -27.58 12.65 -1.30
N ASP A 424 -28.60 13.42 -1.69
CA ASP A 424 -29.62 13.01 -2.66
C ASP A 424 -29.10 13.09 -4.12
N LEU A 425 -29.98 12.77 -5.08
CA LEU A 425 -29.67 12.81 -6.52
C LEU A 425 -29.34 14.22 -7.04
N GLN A 426 -29.75 15.26 -6.31
CA GLN A 426 -29.49 16.66 -6.63
C GLN A 426 -28.22 17.18 -5.94
N GLY A 427 -27.57 16.36 -5.10
CA GLY A 427 -26.38 16.72 -4.34
C GLY A 427 -26.68 17.46 -3.03
N ASN A 428 -27.94 17.53 -2.59
CA ASN A 428 -28.28 18.13 -1.30
C ASN A 428 -28.01 17.16 -0.17
N PHE A 429 -27.52 17.65 0.97
CA PHE A 429 -27.32 16.82 2.15
C PHE A 429 -28.64 16.34 2.74
N VAL A 430 -28.70 15.04 3.05
CA VAL A 430 -29.84 14.40 3.69
C VAL A 430 -29.41 13.72 4.99
N MET A 431 -30.36 13.56 5.91
CA MET A 431 -30.09 12.97 7.23
C MET A 431 -30.44 11.48 7.31
N GLN A 432 -31.16 10.96 6.32
CA GLN A 432 -31.65 9.58 6.27
C GLN A 432 -31.06 8.85 5.06
N ARG A 433 -30.65 7.60 5.27
CA ARG A 433 -29.96 6.81 4.25
C ARG A 433 -30.86 6.44 3.08
N GLU A 434 -32.16 6.30 3.32
CA GLU A 434 -33.17 5.94 2.33
C GLU A 434 -33.36 7.03 1.27
N GLN A 435 -32.95 8.26 1.57
CA GLN A 435 -33.02 9.42 0.67
C GLN A 435 -31.71 9.65 -0.08
N ALA A 436 -30.66 8.90 0.26
CA ALA A 436 -29.33 9.11 -0.24
C ALA A 436 -29.00 8.18 -1.40
N VAL A 437 -28.22 8.70 -2.34
CA VAL A 437 -27.67 7.92 -3.46
C VAL A 437 -26.15 8.00 -3.52
N ASN A 438 -25.54 8.94 -2.78
CA ASN A 438 -24.09 9.13 -2.75
C ASN A 438 -23.66 9.86 -1.45
N CYS A 439 -22.37 10.17 -1.35
CA CYS A 439 -21.77 10.94 -0.27
C CYS A 439 -21.11 12.23 -0.78
N GLY A 440 -21.42 13.36 -0.14
CA GLY A 440 -20.83 14.68 -0.39
C GLY A 440 -19.87 15.12 0.71
N VAL A 441 -18.94 16.03 0.40
CA VAL A 441 -17.99 16.58 1.38
C VAL A 441 -18.70 17.59 2.28
N CYS A 442 -18.63 17.42 3.61
CA CYS A 442 -19.22 18.39 4.53
C CYS A 442 -18.56 19.77 4.38
N PRO A 443 -19.34 20.83 4.13
CA PRO A 443 -18.84 22.19 4.00
C PRO A 443 -18.50 22.80 5.38
N PRO A 444 -17.79 23.95 5.41
CA PRO A 444 -17.71 24.79 6.60
C PRO A 444 -19.09 25.02 7.23
N GLY A 445 -19.11 25.13 8.55
CA GLY A 445 -20.33 25.16 9.36
C GLY A 445 -20.89 23.78 9.69
N PHE A 446 -20.41 22.70 9.05
CA PHE A 446 -20.93 21.34 9.26
C PHE A 446 -19.84 20.37 9.69
N ALA A 447 -20.24 19.34 10.44
CA ALA A 447 -19.40 18.22 10.81
C ALA A 447 -20.00 16.89 10.34
N SER A 448 -19.12 16.00 9.86
CA SER A 448 -19.44 14.62 9.49
C SER A 448 -19.64 13.78 10.76
N GLN A 449 -20.90 13.64 11.16
CA GLN A 449 -21.31 12.87 12.33
C GLN A 449 -21.68 11.45 11.92
N LYS A 450 -21.31 10.47 12.76
CA LYS A 450 -21.59 9.05 12.51
C LYS A 450 -23.06 8.75 12.80
N GLU A 451 -23.74 8.14 11.84
CA GLU A 451 -25.14 7.70 11.95
C GLU A 451 -25.24 6.23 11.50
N GLY A 452 -25.35 5.31 12.45
CA GLY A 452 -25.29 3.87 12.19
C GLY A 452 -24.00 3.45 11.47
N ALA A 453 -24.14 2.90 10.26
CA ALA A 453 -23.04 2.48 9.40
C ALA A 453 -22.54 3.59 8.44
N THR A 454 -23.16 4.77 8.43
CA THR A 454 -22.82 5.88 7.53
C THR A 454 -22.53 7.17 8.32
N ARG A 455 -22.43 8.29 7.61
CA ARG A 455 -22.21 9.63 8.17
C ARG A 455 -23.12 10.66 7.50
N VAL A 456 -23.49 11.68 8.25
CA VAL A 456 -24.31 12.81 7.80
C VAL A 456 -23.60 14.12 8.14
N CYS A 457 -23.78 15.15 7.31
CA CYS A 457 -23.25 16.47 7.59
C CYS A 457 -24.26 17.21 8.48
N SER A 458 -23.95 17.31 9.77
CA SER A 458 -24.79 18.02 10.73
C SER A 458 -24.25 19.44 10.94
N PRO A 459 -25.10 20.47 10.99
CA PRO A 459 -24.66 21.82 11.28
C PRO A 459 -24.03 21.88 12.68
N CYS A 460 -23.04 22.73 12.87
CA CYS A 460 -22.49 22.99 14.20
C CYS A 460 -23.54 23.63 15.08
N GLU A 461 -23.80 23.04 16.25
CA GLU A 461 -24.75 23.59 17.22
C GLU A 461 -24.31 24.97 17.71
N PRO A 462 -25.24 25.84 18.14
CA PRO A 462 -24.90 27.11 18.76
C PRO A 462 -23.86 26.96 19.87
N GLY A 463 -22.86 27.83 19.86
CA GLY A 463 -21.67 27.76 20.70
C GLY A 463 -20.48 27.05 20.04
N PHE A 464 -20.70 26.37 18.91
CA PHE A 464 -19.66 25.67 18.16
C PHE A 464 -19.56 26.22 16.73
N TYR A 465 -18.40 26.05 16.12
CA TYR A 465 -18.12 26.47 14.76
C TYR A 465 -17.27 25.46 14.00
N GLN A 466 -17.23 25.59 12.68
CA GLN A 466 -16.28 24.86 11.85
C GLN A 466 -15.93 25.66 10.59
N ASN A 467 -14.65 25.96 10.37
CA ASN A 467 -14.20 26.75 9.23
C ASN A 467 -13.58 25.91 8.10
N SER A 468 -13.45 24.61 8.29
CA SER A 468 -12.77 23.69 7.37
C SER A 468 -13.75 22.70 6.75
N PHE A 469 -13.55 22.37 5.47
CA PHE A 469 -14.22 21.24 4.84
C PHE A 469 -13.81 19.93 5.51
N ARG A 470 -14.65 18.90 5.39
CA ARG A 470 -14.36 17.52 5.85
C ARG A 470 -14.17 17.35 7.35
N ALA A 471 -14.56 18.32 8.15
CA ALA A 471 -14.48 18.18 9.59
C ALA A 471 -15.32 17.01 10.10
N SER A 472 -14.79 16.25 11.06
CA SER A 472 -15.51 15.19 11.76
C SER A 472 -16.20 15.69 13.03
N SER A 473 -15.87 16.91 13.48
CA SER A 473 -16.40 17.54 14.68
C SER A 473 -16.40 19.06 14.54
N CYS A 474 -17.27 19.72 15.30
CA CYS A 474 -17.27 21.17 15.45
C CYS A 474 -16.38 21.58 16.63
N THR A 475 -15.75 22.74 16.52
CA THR A 475 -14.89 23.32 17.56
C THR A 475 -15.71 24.25 18.44
N ALA A 476 -15.55 24.19 19.76
CA ALA A 476 -16.26 25.11 20.66
C ALA A 476 -15.69 26.53 20.52
N CYS A 477 -16.54 27.55 20.65
CA CYS A 477 -16.06 28.93 20.74
C CYS A 477 -15.24 29.14 22.02
N GLU A 478 -14.08 29.76 21.87
CA GLU A 478 -13.21 30.12 22.99
C GLU A 478 -13.84 31.23 23.84
N LEU A 479 -13.33 31.41 25.06
CA LEU A 479 -13.77 32.47 25.97
C LEU A 479 -13.78 33.84 25.28
N GLY A 480 -14.77 34.66 25.59
CA GLY A 480 -14.98 35.96 24.95
C GLY A 480 -15.58 35.91 23.55
N SER A 481 -15.80 34.72 22.97
CA SER A 481 -16.42 34.57 21.66
C SER A 481 -17.63 33.63 21.69
N ILE A 482 -18.53 33.80 20.73
CA ILE A 482 -19.77 33.02 20.63
C ILE A 482 -20.10 32.66 19.18
N ALA A 483 -20.87 31.59 19.01
CA ALA A 483 -21.55 31.25 17.76
C ALA A 483 -23.04 31.17 18.06
N SER A 484 -23.82 32.16 17.63
CA SER A 484 -25.24 32.24 18.00
C SER A 484 -26.13 31.35 17.16
N GLU A 485 -25.74 31.12 15.90
CA GLU A 485 -26.55 30.38 14.94
C GLU A 485 -26.00 28.97 14.70
N PRO A 486 -26.88 27.98 14.45
CA PRO A 486 -26.46 26.70 13.91
C PRO A 486 -25.70 26.88 12.59
N GLY A 487 -24.70 26.04 12.35
CA GLY A 487 -23.92 26.09 11.10
C GLY A 487 -22.87 27.20 11.05
N SER A 488 -22.51 27.78 12.20
CA SER A 488 -21.53 28.87 12.25
C SER A 488 -20.15 28.44 11.72
N GLU A 489 -19.57 29.23 10.81
CA GLU A 489 -18.22 28.98 10.29
C GLU A 489 -17.12 29.54 11.18
N THR A 490 -17.43 30.53 12.02
CA THR A 490 -16.49 31.21 12.91
C THR A 490 -17.19 31.64 14.20
N CYS A 491 -16.40 31.93 15.23
CA CYS A 491 -16.90 32.56 16.45
C CYS A 491 -16.76 34.07 16.39
N ARG A 492 -17.83 34.77 16.76
CA ARG A 492 -17.89 36.23 16.88
C ARG A 492 -17.45 36.65 18.29
N PRO A 493 -16.53 37.62 18.44
CA PRO A 493 -16.22 38.17 19.76
C PRO A 493 -17.43 38.89 20.36
N CYS A 494 -17.58 38.83 21.69
CA CYS A 494 -18.59 39.59 22.39
C CYS A 494 -18.40 41.10 22.17
N SER A 495 -19.49 41.79 21.85
CA SER A 495 -19.48 43.24 21.69
C SER A 495 -19.15 43.95 23.01
N LEU A 496 -18.73 45.21 22.92
CA LEU A 496 -18.43 46.04 24.11
C LEU A 496 -19.58 46.01 25.12
N GLY A 497 -19.21 45.94 26.41
CA GLY A 497 -20.19 45.83 27.49
C GLY A 497 -20.81 44.43 27.62
N SER A 498 -20.22 43.42 26.98
CA SER A 498 -20.62 42.02 27.12
C SER A 498 -19.43 41.08 27.13
N PHE A 499 -19.57 39.93 27.78
CA PHE A 499 -18.52 38.94 27.94
C PHE A 499 -19.05 37.51 27.75
N ALA A 500 -18.17 36.57 27.44
CA ALA A 500 -18.47 35.14 27.41
C ALA A 500 -17.45 34.40 28.28
N ASN A 501 -17.92 33.81 29.39
CA ASN A 501 -17.08 33.24 30.43
C ASN A 501 -16.99 31.72 30.42
N ARG A 502 -17.56 31.07 29.40
CA ARG A 502 -17.43 29.63 29.19
C ARG A 502 -17.16 29.35 27.72
N THR A 503 -16.36 28.32 27.45
CA THR A 503 -16.20 27.80 26.10
C THR A 503 -17.53 27.22 25.63
N GLY A 504 -17.81 27.29 24.33
CA GLY A 504 -19.04 26.75 23.78
C GLY A 504 -20.29 27.59 24.04
N GLN A 505 -20.16 28.88 24.37
CA GLN A 505 -21.31 29.76 24.59
C GLN A 505 -21.93 30.24 23.27
N SER A 506 -23.26 30.21 23.20
CA SER A 506 -24.02 30.74 22.07
C SER A 506 -24.46 32.20 22.23
N THR A 507 -24.32 32.75 23.45
CA THR A 507 -24.76 34.11 23.78
C THR A 507 -23.76 34.77 24.74
N CYS A 508 -23.58 36.09 24.58
CA CYS A 508 -22.77 36.89 25.49
C CYS A 508 -23.61 37.36 26.68
N HIS A 509 -23.02 37.35 27.86
CA HIS A 509 -23.56 37.97 29.04
C HIS A 509 -23.31 39.48 29.01
N ARG A 510 -24.35 40.29 29.26
CA ARG A 510 -24.21 41.74 29.35
C ARG A 510 -23.63 42.14 30.71
N CYS A 511 -22.75 43.13 30.71
CA CYS A 511 -22.39 43.87 31.91
C CYS A 511 -23.62 44.64 32.42
N GLY A 512 -23.81 44.70 33.74
CA GLY A 512 -24.95 45.42 34.33
C GLY A 512 -26.34 44.84 34.03
N ALA A 513 -26.45 43.55 33.69
CA ALA A 513 -27.70 42.91 33.21
C ALA A 513 -28.92 42.97 34.17
N LYS A 514 -28.78 43.53 35.37
CA LYS A 514 -29.88 43.77 36.32
C LYS A 514 -30.45 45.19 36.26
N GLU A 515 -29.96 46.04 35.36
CA GLU A 515 -30.22 47.49 35.40
C GLU A 515 -30.88 48.04 34.14
N THR A 516 -31.59 49.16 34.30
CA THR A 516 -32.29 49.86 33.22
C THR A 516 -31.37 50.71 32.33
N GLU A 517 -30.10 50.91 32.70
CA GLU A 517 -29.14 51.81 32.02
C GLU A 517 -27.95 51.05 31.41
N SER A 518 -28.21 49.99 30.65
CA SER A 518 -27.17 49.13 30.03
C SER A 518 -26.22 49.87 29.06
N ALA A 519 -26.54 51.09 28.64
CA ALA A 519 -25.71 51.89 27.72
C ALA A 519 -24.48 52.54 28.39
N GLN A 520 -24.41 52.55 29.72
CA GLN A 520 -23.29 53.12 30.48
C GLN A 520 -22.22 52.07 30.80
N TRP A 521 -22.50 50.79 30.55
CA TRP A 521 -21.56 49.71 30.76
C TRP A 521 -20.72 49.46 29.49
N THR A 522 -19.45 49.15 29.69
CA THR A 522 -18.51 48.70 28.67
C THR A 522 -17.67 47.55 29.21
N THR A 523 -16.78 47.04 28.38
CA THR A 523 -15.74 46.09 28.77
C THR A 523 -14.38 46.75 28.56
N SER A 524 -13.55 46.83 29.58
CA SER A 524 -12.25 47.51 29.51
C SER A 524 -11.13 46.75 30.22
N LEU A 525 -9.90 47.07 29.87
CA LEU A 525 -8.68 46.55 30.47
C LEU A 525 -7.69 47.70 30.70
N GLU A 526 -6.98 47.66 31.83
CA GLU A 526 -5.88 48.56 32.12
C GLU A 526 -4.62 48.12 31.36
N VAL A 527 -4.01 49.02 30.60
CA VAL A 527 -2.75 48.78 29.89
C VAL A 527 -1.70 49.80 30.30
N ASN A 528 -0.49 49.33 30.57
CA ASN A 528 0.66 50.18 30.84
C ASN A 528 0.97 51.03 29.60
N SER A 529 0.92 52.35 29.77
CA SER A 529 1.01 53.32 28.68
C SER A 529 2.38 53.99 28.54
N GLY A 530 3.35 53.69 29.42
CA GLY A 530 4.70 54.25 29.34
C GLY A 530 5.72 53.61 30.31
N SER A 531 7.01 53.90 30.10
CA SER A 531 8.11 53.53 31.02
C SER A 531 8.12 54.37 32.31
N ASP A 532 7.18 55.30 32.45
CA ASP A 532 6.93 56.15 33.62
C ASP A 532 5.96 55.52 34.64
N GLY A 533 5.42 54.34 34.34
CA GLY A 533 4.44 53.66 35.20
C GLY A 533 3.01 54.19 35.04
N SER A 534 2.72 54.99 34.01
CA SER A 534 1.37 55.43 33.71
C SER A 534 0.52 54.30 33.12
N SER A 535 -0.73 54.18 33.57
CA SER A 535 -1.74 53.26 33.04
C SER A 535 -2.78 54.01 32.21
N ARG A 536 -3.34 53.36 31.18
CA ARG A 536 -4.54 53.84 30.49
C ARG A 536 -5.57 52.71 30.35
N TRP A 537 -6.84 53.08 30.35
CA TRP A 537 -7.94 52.13 30.12
C TRP A 537 -8.31 52.07 28.64
N ILE A 538 -8.42 50.86 28.10
CA ILE A 538 -8.87 50.63 26.73
C ILE A 538 -10.13 49.77 26.74
N GLN A 539 -11.06 50.06 25.84
CA GLN A 539 -12.22 49.21 25.63
C GLN A 539 -11.82 47.94 24.87
N VAL A 540 -12.32 46.79 25.30
CA VAL A 540 -11.98 45.49 24.72
C VAL A 540 -13.24 44.76 24.26
N GLN A 541 -13.24 44.32 23.00
CA GLN A 541 -14.20 43.34 22.51
C GLN A 541 -13.70 41.94 22.86
N GLY A 542 -14.63 41.01 23.02
CA GLY A 542 -14.33 39.63 23.37
C GLY A 542 -13.87 39.43 24.81
N ALA A 543 -14.47 40.17 25.76
CA ALA A 543 -14.19 39.98 27.18
C ALA A 543 -14.53 38.55 27.63
N SER A 544 -13.61 37.92 28.37
CA SER A 544 -13.71 36.52 28.81
C SER A 544 -14.31 36.35 30.21
N SER A 545 -14.54 37.42 30.95
CA SER A 545 -15.16 37.37 32.29
C SER A 545 -15.87 38.68 32.62
N ALA A 546 -16.63 38.66 33.73
CA ALA A 546 -17.26 39.86 34.28
C ALA A 546 -16.24 40.86 34.85
N ASP A 547 -14.98 40.47 35.07
CA ASP A 547 -13.95 41.36 35.63
C ASP A 547 -13.56 42.48 34.65
N TYR A 548 -13.83 42.27 33.37
CA TYR A 548 -13.68 43.30 32.34
C TYR A 548 -14.81 44.32 32.37
N CYS A 549 -15.92 44.08 33.09
CA CYS A 549 -17.04 45.01 33.12
C CYS A 549 -16.66 46.31 33.84
N ALA A 550 -16.85 47.42 33.14
CA ALA A 550 -16.52 48.75 33.63
C ALA A 550 -17.50 49.79 33.08
N CYS A 551 -17.42 51.01 33.60
CA CYS A 551 -18.23 52.13 33.14
C CYS A 551 -17.56 52.87 31.97
N VAL A 552 -18.36 53.36 31.01
CA VAL A 552 -17.87 54.16 29.86
C VAL A 552 -17.22 55.47 30.32
N GLN A 553 -16.40 56.08 29.47
CA GLN A 553 -15.79 57.39 29.76
C GLN A 553 -16.87 58.43 30.13
N GLY A 554 -16.59 59.24 31.16
CA GLY A 554 -17.56 60.18 31.73
C GLY A 554 -18.49 59.57 32.78
N THR A 555 -18.34 58.28 33.10
CA THR A 555 -19.03 57.59 34.19
C THR A 555 -18.06 56.82 35.09
N PHE A 556 -18.48 56.50 36.32
CA PHE A 556 -17.71 55.73 37.31
C PHE A 556 -18.59 54.69 38.01
N LEU A 557 -17.99 53.61 38.53
CA LEU A 557 -18.71 52.58 39.29
C LEU A 557 -18.97 53.04 40.73
N PHE A 558 -20.23 53.02 41.15
CA PHE A 558 -20.67 53.35 42.50
C PHE A 558 -21.86 52.49 42.91
N GLU A 559 -21.73 51.71 43.99
CA GLU A 559 -22.77 50.79 44.48
C GLU A 559 -23.32 49.89 43.35
N ASP A 560 -22.42 49.22 42.62
CA ASP A 560 -22.71 48.35 41.47
C ASP A 560 -23.45 49.01 40.30
N ARG A 561 -23.40 50.35 40.21
CA ARG A 561 -24.01 51.17 39.15
C ARG A 561 -23.00 52.08 38.48
N CYS A 562 -23.13 52.24 37.17
CA CYS A 562 -22.44 53.33 36.48
C CYS A 562 -23.17 54.65 36.75
N LYS A 563 -22.45 55.66 37.25
CA LYS A 563 -22.99 57.01 37.49
C LYS A 563 -22.21 58.04 36.70
N ALA A 564 -22.89 59.08 36.24
CA ALA A 564 -22.26 60.22 35.57
C ALA A 564 -21.25 60.92 36.50
N CYS A 565 -20.11 61.30 35.94
CA CYS A 565 -19.08 62.06 36.63
C CYS A 565 -19.62 63.43 37.07
N THR A 566 -19.26 63.87 38.28
CA THR A 566 -19.57 65.23 38.75
C THR A 566 -18.66 66.26 38.11
N GLU A 567 -19.14 67.50 38.00
CA GLU A 567 -18.39 68.62 37.41
C GLU A 567 -17.04 68.83 38.13
N GLY A 568 -15.93 68.78 37.38
CA GLY A 568 -14.56 68.93 37.89
C GLY A 568 -13.83 67.63 38.25
N ALA A 569 -14.49 66.47 38.24
CA ALA A 569 -13.85 65.16 38.45
C ALA A 569 -13.33 64.56 37.14
N ASN A 570 -12.25 63.77 37.20
CA ASN A 570 -11.70 63.06 36.06
C ASN A 570 -12.23 61.62 36.03
N CYS A 571 -13.13 61.32 35.09
CA CYS A 571 -13.65 59.96 34.89
C CYS A 571 -13.19 59.42 33.53
N PRO A 572 -11.97 58.84 33.45
CA PRO A 572 -11.46 58.26 32.21
C PRO A 572 -12.26 57.02 31.74
N GLY A 573 -13.16 56.49 32.58
CA GLY A 573 -13.94 55.28 32.33
C GLY A 573 -13.25 54.05 32.91
N SER A 574 -13.73 53.59 34.07
CA SER A 574 -13.24 52.42 34.81
C SER A 574 -14.13 52.23 36.06
N ASN A 575 -13.77 51.26 36.92
CA ASN A 575 -14.41 51.06 38.22
C ASN A 575 -13.87 51.99 39.32
N GLN A 576 -13.03 52.99 38.98
CA GLN A 576 -12.39 53.88 39.94
C GLN A 576 -12.63 55.36 39.62
N LEU A 577 -12.77 56.16 40.67
CA LEU A 577 -12.68 57.63 40.65
C LEU A 577 -11.21 58.00 40.87
N GLU A 578 -10.63 58.80 39.98
CA GLU A 578 -9.33 59.46 40.19
C GLU A 578 -9.48 60.90 40.66
#